data_AF-A0A812MGZ3-F1
#
_entry.id   AF-A0A812MGZ3-F1
#
_cell.length_a   1.000
_cell.length_b   1.000
_cell.length_c   1.000
_cell.angle_alpha   90.00
_cell.angle_beta   90.00
_cell.angle_gamma   90.00
#
_symmetry.space_group_name_H-M   'P 1'
#
loop_
_entity.id
_entity.type
_entity.pdbx_description
1 polymer ?
#
loop_
_entity_poly.entity_id
_entity_poly.type
_entity_poly.pdbx_seq_one_letter_code
_entity_poly.pdbx_strand_id
1 'polypeptide(L)'
;MLTFEHKVTLSSPSDNNEELGSEAAAEGEEEEEEYEFNETDIEVAHMLLGAVIFVVSLFYLVNWNDDDIRFYAMNIISMTMSIFSAVLMFQGINEQIRRFSENLTHAHRVLIQFLHSFVYLIAMQLVIGSISGVLPMLAEKEEPGHGGFDEEKWTIADGLRSDYCAVLEKEQAEYVRNKNGKKSVWIDEFGVEVPVAKQRHKLEIAKRRMRCWAMLLAHMSGFAAINSGAQLQEVEVFRATPLMAVLPGIIMFFILQVVFFLARVFRQKAMDRSDKLRVGLCNETVVEAENDVSSLSLSFLVVQALRFAVGGVLPNAEGEEVPLVTHGWKEIGILFALAFFLCFSAIVLSLKLMKGETSEEENEEEEPLGDRMGQILCNFLAMSFAWLVLFGSKWVVLKTAVFNFETMIGQVVMALVLSIVCGLAVFLLDFIDDQTRGNGRNDGAKAIRVIIQAIAILIGFSWEHCFDAGVLAATKTAPHKRAAKFVMGLVVFFFLVPAWRRHILTKVMAYEEMKKQRAHVSKKAARNSKREKIKYGLLAEASPSPRELQITTEVKLPVGGGGEYLTPPKNETVKVWGLEGSSEWVWAMYRGKGGLLPKSAVEQK
;
A
#
# COMPACT_ATOMS: atom_id res chain seq x y z
N MET A 1 20.74 -8.01 -39.82
CA MET A 1 21.35 -9.20 -40.46
C MET A 1 21.31 -10.29 -39.40
N LEU A 2 20.29 -11.14 -39.49
CA LEU A 2 20.05 -12.44 -38.83
C LEU A 2 18.55 -12.68 -38.96
N THR A 3 18.16 -13.14 -40.14
CA THR A 3 16.82 -13.60 -40.50
C THR A 3 16.78 -15.09 -40.23
N PHE A 4 15.95 -15.52 -39.28
CA PHE A 4 15.59 -16.93 -39.10
C PHE A 4 14.43 -17.24 -40.06
N GLU A 5 14.73 -17.94 -41.16
CA GLU A 5 13.73 -18.55 -42.03
C GLU A 5 13.51 -20.00 -41.57
N HIS A 6 12.28 -20.31 -41.14
CA HIS A 6 11.84 -21.69 -40.92
C HIS A 6 11.41 -22.28 -42.27
N LYS A 7 12.14 -23.29 -42.75
CA LYS A 7 11.83 -24.01 -43.99
C LYS A 7 11.18 -25.34 -43.63
N VAL A 8 9.85 -25.41 -43.72
CA VAL A 8 9.07 -26.66 -43.65
C VAL A 8 9.29 -27.42 -44.96
N THR A 9 9.80 -28.65 -44.88
CA THR A 9 9.94 -29.55 -46.03
C THR A 9 8.85 -30.63 -45.99
N LEU A 10 8.05 -30.69 -47.05
CA LEU A 10 7.07 -31.74 -47.30
C LEU A 10 7.75 -32.86 -48.13
N SER A 11 7.67 -34.10 -47.67
CA SER A 11 8.13 -35.29 -48.41
C SER A 11 6.97 -35.99 -49.14
N SER A 12 7.22 -36.40 -50.39
CA SER A 12 6.40 -37.33 -51.18
C SER A 12 7.09 -38.70 -51.33
N PRO A 13 6.37 -39.82 -51.54
CA PRO A 13 6.95 -41.17 -51.50
C PRO A 13 7.25 -41.76 -52.89
N SER A 14 8.29 -42.59 -53.02
CA SER A 14 8.32 -43.79 -53.91
C SER A 14 9.66 -44.58 -53.86
N ASP A 15 9.49 -45.89 -53.71
CA ASP A 15 10.11 -47.02 -54.42
C ASP A 15 11.58 -47.49 -54.24
N ASN A 16 11.67 -48.70 -53.65
CA ASN A 16 12.25 -49.97 -54.16
C ASN A 16 13.72 -50.40 -53.90
N ASN A 17 13.78 -51.59 -53.27
CA ASN A 17 14.59 -52.81 -53.48
C ASN A 17 16.01 -53.03 -52.91
N GLU A 18 16.03 -54.03 -51.99
CA GLU A 18 16.81 -55.29 -51.95
C GLU A 18 18.30 -55.35 -51.52
N GLU A 19 18.46 -56.02 -50.35
CA GLU A 19 19.42 -57.06 -49.92
C GLU A 19 20.96 -56.89 -50.08
N LEU A 20 21.67 -56.89 -48.94
CA LEU A 20 22.53 -58.03 -48.53
C LEU A 20 22.97 -57.89 -47.06
N GLY A 21 22.88 -58.99 -46.29
CA GLY A 21 23.11 -59.01 -44.85
C GLY A 21 24.57 -59.04 -44.40
N SER A 22 24.80 -58.44 -43.22
CA SER A 22 25.79 -58.89 -42.25
C SER A 22 25.31 -58.50 -40.84
N GLU A 23 24.75 -59.46 -40.11
CA GLU A 23 24.56 -59.37 -38.67
C GLU A 23 25.92 -59.44 -37.97
N ALA A 24 26.22 -58.43 -37.14
CA ALA A 24 26.75 -58.57 -35.78
C ALA A 24 27.66 -57.40 -35.39
N ALA A 25 27.08 -56.36 -34.81
CA ALA A 25 27.58 -55.74 -33.58
C ALA A 25 26.45 -54.86 -33.04
N ALA A 26 25.80 -55.34 -31.99
CA ALA A 26 24.81 -54.61 -31.23
C ALA A 26 25.47 -53.43 -30.53
N GLU A 27 25.27 -52.22 -31.04
CA GLU A 27 25.25 -51.02 -30.23
C GLU A 27 23.81 -50.53 -30.26
N GLY A 28 23.14 -50.66 -29.11
CA GLY A 28 21.82 -50.08 -28.92
C GLY A 28 21.96 -48.57 -28.97
N GLU A 29 21.74 -47.99 -30.14
CA GLU A 29 21.27 -46.62 -30.23
C GLU A 29 19.86 -46.65 -29.63
N GLU A 30 19.76 -46.27 -28.35
CA GLU A 30 18.51 -45.76 -27.81
C GLU A 30 18.14 -44.57 -28.71
N GLU A 31 17.23 -44.80 -29.66
CA GLU A 31 16.49 -43.73 -30.31
C GLU A 31 15.82 -42.95 -29.16
N GLU A 32 16.43 -41.85 -28.74
CA GLU A 32 15.76 -40.83 -27.96
C GLU A 32 14.57 -40.40 -28.83
N GLU A 33 13.38 -40.92 -28.54
CA GLU A 33 12.14 -40.36 -29.06
C GLU A 33 12.17 -38.87 -28.68
N GLU A 34 12.48 -38.00 -29.64
CA GLU A 34 12.36 -36.55 -29.47
C GLU A 34 10.90 -36.30 -29.11
N TYR A 35 10.65 -36.10 -27.81
CA TYR A 35 9.34 -35.70 -27.33
C TYR A 35 9.02 -34.33 -27.94
N GLU A 36 8.27 -34.32 -29.04
CA GLU A 36 7.74 -33.10 -29.63
C GLU A 36 6.75 -32.48 -28.65
N PHE A 37 7.20 -31.41 -27.97
CA PHE A 37 6.33 -30.62 -27.11
C PHE A 37 5.32 -29.86 -27.96
N ASN A 38 4.04 -30.02 -27.66
CA ASN A 38 3.01 -29.21 -28.29
C ASN A 38 2.99 -27.78 -27.68
N GLU A 39 2.28 -26.85 -28.31
CA GLU A 39 2.18 -25.47 -27.81
C GLU A 39 1.66 -25.39 -26.38
N THR A 40 0.73 -26.27 -25.99
CA THR A 40 0.19 -26.30 -24.62
C THR A 40 1.20 -26.79 -23.59
N ASP A 41 2.10 -27.72 -23.95
CA ASP A 41 3.17 -28.18 -23.08
C ASP A 41 4.17 -27.05 -22.80
N ILE A 42 4.49 -26.28 -23.85
CA ILE A 42 5.33 -25.08 -23.74
C ILE A 42 4.65 -24.03 -22.84
N GLU A 43 3.34 -23.79 -23.01
CA GLU A 43 2.58 -22.84 -22.19
C GLU A 43 2.58 -23.26 -20.71
N VAL A 44 2.30 -24.54 -20.42
CA VAL A 44 2.29 -25.09 -19.06
C VAL A 44 3.69 -25.02 -18.43
N ALA A 45 4.76 -25.31 -19.20
CA ALA A 45 6.13 -25.22 -18.71
C ALA A 45 6.50 -23.78 -18.29
N HIS A 46 6.15 -22.77 -19.09
CA HIS A 46 6.38 -21.37 -18.75
C HIS A 46 5.55 -20.93 -17.53
N MET A 47 4.28 -21.34 -17.44
CA MET A 47 3.44 -21.05 -16.28
C MET A 47 4.03 -21.66 -15.00
N LEU A 48 4.48 -22.91 -15.06
CA LEU A 48 5.09 -23.61 -13.92
C LEU A 48 6.37 -22.91 -13.47
N LEU A 49 7.28 -22.62 -14.40
CA LEU A 49 8.55 -21.96 -14.10
C LEU A 49 8.31 -20.56 -13.50
N GLY A 50 7.41 -19.78 -14.13
CA GLY A 50 7.02 -18.46 -13.65
C GLY A 50 6.42 -18.49 -12.25
N ALA A 51 5.54 -19.45 -11.97
CA ALA A 51 4.92 -19.63 -10.65
C ALA A 51 5.96 -19.98 -9.58
N VAL A 52 6.90 -20.89 -9.86
CA VAL A 52 7.96 -21.26 -8.92
C VAL A 52 8.85 -20.05 -8.61
N ILE A 53 9.33 -19.34 -9.64
CA ILE A 53 10.16 -18.13 -9.47
C ILE A 53 9.41 -17.09 -8.66
N PHE A 54 8.13 -16.87 -8.96
CA PHE A 54 7.31 -15.88 -8.28
C PHE A 54 7.10 -16.22 -6.80
N VAL A 55 6.71 -17.45 -6.48
CA VAL A 55 6.49 -17.89 -5.09
C VAL A 55 7.77 -17.83 -4.27
N VAL A 56 8.89 -18.27 -4.83
CA VAL A 56 10.20 -18.21 -4.16
C VAL A 56 10.64 -16.76 -3.97
N SER A 57 10.45 -15.89 -4.96
CA SER A 57 10.76 -14.46 -4.86
C SER A 57 9.94 -13.76 -3.78
N LEU A 58 8.63 -14.04 -3.71
CA LEU A 58 7.77 -13.56 -2.62
C LEU A 58 8.27 -14.07 -1.27
N PHE A 59 8.65 -15.33 -1.16
CA PHE A 59 9.19 -15.90 0.07
C PHE A 59 10.46 -15.19 0.54
N TYR A 60 11.38 -14.85 -0.37
CA TYR A 60 12.55 -14.05 -0.04
C TYR A 60 12.17 -12.64 0.41
N LEU A 61 11.24 -11.98 -0.29
CA LEU A 61 10.86 -10.60 0.00
C LEU A 61 10.16 -10.46 1.37
N VAL A 62 9.27 -11.39 1.72
CA VAL A 62 8.57 -11.36 3.02
C VAL A 62 9.43 -11.77 4.20
N ASN A 63 10.57 -12.42 3.96
CA ASN A 63 11.55 -12.82 4.97
C ASN A 63 12.86 -12.01 4.87
N TRP A 64 12.82 -10.86 4.19
CA TRP A 64 14.00 -10.02 4.05
C TRP A 64 14.54 -9.56 5.42
N ASN A 65 15.85 -9.30 5.50
CA ASN A 65 16.48 -8.92 6.77
C ASN A 65 16.03 -7.53 7.26
N ASP A 66 15.60 -6.66 6.35
CA ASP A 66 15.08 -5.34 6.66
C ASP A 66 13.60 -5.38 7.09
N ASP A 67 13.28 -4.69 8.18
CA ASP A 67 11.91 -4.56 8.69
C ASP A 67 10.99 -3.78 7.76
N ASP A 68 11.51 -2.74 7.10
CA ASP A 68 10.74 -1.85 6.24
C ASP A 68 10.38 -2.57 4.93
N ILE A 69 11.33 -3.30 4.31
CA ILE A 69 11.05 -4.17 3.14
C ILE A 69 10.01 -5.23 3.49
N ARG A 70 10.13 -5.92 4.63
CA ARG A 70 9.13 -6.91 5.07
C ARG A 70 7.75 -6.29 5.25
N PHE A 71 7.69 -5.11 5.85
CA PHE A 71 6.44 -4.37 6.03
C PHE A 71 5.81 -4.02 4.68
N TYR A 72 6.58 -3.45 3.76
CA TYR A 72 6.10 -3.08 2.43
C TYR A 72 5.62 -4.29 1.64
N ALA A 73 6.39 -5.38 1.64
CA ALA A 73 6.01 -6.64 0.99
C ALA A 73 4.71 -7.22 1.54
N MET A 74 4.58 -7.32 2.87
CA MET A 74 3.37 -7.82 3.51
C MET A 74 2.16 -6.92 3.24
N ASN A 75 2.36 -5.60 3.20
CA ASN A 75 1.29 -4.66 2.90
C ASN A 75 0.82 -4.76 1.44
N ILE A 76 1.75 -4.87 0.49
CA ILE A 76 1.44 -5.12 -0.93
C ILE A 76 0.63 -6.41 -1.06
N ILE A 77 1.12 -7.52 -0.50
CA ILE A 77 0.41 -8.82 -0.54
C ILE A 77 -0.99 -8.69 0.07
N SER A 78 -1.10 -8.08 1.25
CA SER A 78 -2.38 -7.89 1.93
C SER A 78 -3.38 -7.09 1.10
N MET A 79 -2.94 -5.98 0.52
CA MET A 79 -3.78 -5.09 -0.27
C MET A 79 -4.18 -5.76 -1.60
N THR A 80 -3.25 -6.42 -2.28
CA THR A 80 -3.50 -7.20 -3.49
C THR A 80 -4.52 -8.32 -3.24
N MET A 81 -4.39 -9.08 -2.14
CA MET A 81 -5.35 -10.13 -1.76
C MET A 81 -6.75 -9.55 -1.49
N SER A 82 -6.83 -8.40 -0.83
CA SER A 82 -8.10 -7.69 -0.56
C SER A 82 -8.76 -7.23 -1.86
N ILE A 83 -8.02 -6.56 -2.74
CA ILE A 83 -8.50 -6.07 -4.04
C ILE A 83 -8.99 -7.24 -4.90
N PHE A 84 -8.16 -8.26 -5.07
CA PHE A 84 -8.49 -9.44 -5.85
C PHE A 84 -9.77 -10.14 -5.34
N SER A 85 -9.87 -10.35 -4.03
CA SER A 85 -11.07 -10.96 -3.42
C SER A 85 -12.32 -10.12 -3.61
N ALA A 86 -12.19 -8.79 -3.51
CA ALA A 86 -13.29 -7.86 -3.70
C ALA A 86 -13.76 -7.82 -5.15
N VAL A 87 -12.84 -7.74 -6.13
CA VAL A 87 -13.19 -7.77 -7.56
C VAL A 87 -13.87 -9.10 -7.90
N LEU A 88 -13.29 -10.22 -7.48
CA LEU A 88 -13.81 -11.56 -7.76
C LEU A 88 -15.26 -11.73 -7.26
N MET A 89 -15.53 -11.31 -6.02
CA MET A 89 -16.88 -11.37 -5.47
C MET A 89 -17.83 -10.37 -6.14
N PHE A 90 -17.36 -9.15 -6.42
CA PHE A 90 -18.16 -8.14 -7.09
C PHE A 90 -18.58 -8.61 -8.48
N GLN A 91 -17.64 -9.06 -9.31
CA GLN A 91 -17.90 -9.56 -10.66
C GLN A 91 -18.83 -10.76 -10.65
N GLY A 92 -18.58 -11.73 -9.76
CA GLY A 92 -19.45 -12.90 -9.61
C GLY A 92 -20.90 -12.52 -9.32
N ILE A 93 -21.13 -11.58 -8.40
CA ILE A 93 -22.48 -11.09 -8.07
C ILE A 93 -23.06 -10.24 -9.20
N ASN A 94 -22.26 -9.35 -9.79
CA ASN A 94 -22.66 -8.47 -10.88
C ASN A 94 -23.09 -9.27 -12.12
N GLU A 95 -22.43 -10.38 -12.44
CA GLU A 95 -22.82 -11.27 -13.54
C GLU A 95 -24.20 -11.90 -13.30
N GLN A 96 -24.53 -12.28 -12.06
CA GLN A 96 -25.87 -12.74 -11.70
C GLN A 96 -26.92 -11.63 -11.84
N ILE A 97 -26.62 -10.42 -11.40
CA ILE A 97 -27.53 -9.28 -11.53
C ILE A 97 -27.75 -8.93 -13.01
N ARG A 98 -26.67 -8.90 -13.81
CA ARG A 98 -26.73 -8.69 -15.25
C ARG A 98 -27.69 -9.68 -15.90
N ARG A 99 -27.61 -10.98 -15.55
CA ARG A 99 -28.53 -12.04 -16.00
C ARG A 99 -30.00 -11.70 -15.77
N PHE A 100 -30.38 -11.23 -14.58
CA PHE A 100 -31.77 -10.87 -14.29
C PHE A 100 -32.23 -9.61 -15.04
N SER A 101 -31.28 -8.77 -15.46
CA SER A 101 -31.55 -7.51 -16.17
C SER A 101 -31.38 -7.58 -17.70
N GLU A 102 -31.06 -8.74 -18.28
CA GLU A 102 -30.72 -8.88 -19.71
C GLU A 102 -31.84 -8.37 -20.65
N ASN A 103 -33.10 -8.59 -20.26
CA ASN A 103 -34.28 -8.23 -21.06
C ASN A 103 -34.77 -6.78 -20.81
N LEU A 104 -34.07 -6.00 -19.98
CA LEU A 104 -34.48 -4.64 -19.62
C LEU A 104 -33.82 -3.59 -20.52
N THR A 105 -34.45 -2.41 -20.61
CA THR A 105 -33.88 -1.30 -21.39
C THR A 105 -32.56 -0.80 -20.77
N HIS A 106 -31.73 -0.11 -21.56
CA HIS A 106 -30.45 0.45 -21.09
C HIS A 106 -30.62 1.33 -19.84
N ALA A 107 -31.64 2.19 -19.80
CA ALA A 107 -31.91 3.05 -18.65
C ALA A 107 -32.21 2.25 -17.36
N HIS A 108 -32.98 1.16 -17.46
CA HIS A 108 -33.25 0.29 -16.31
C HIS A 108 -31.98 -0.43 -15.84
N ARG A 109 -31.11 -0.86 -16.76
CA ARG A 109 -29.82 -1.49 -16.41
C ARG A 109 -28.92 -0.53 -15.65
N VAL A 110 -28.79 0.72 -16.11
CA VAL A 110 -28.05 1.78 -15.39
C VAL A 110 -28.63 1.96 -13.99
N LEU A 111 -29.95 2.09 -13.85
CA LEU A 111 -30.61 2.24 -12.55
C LEU A 111 -30.32 1.05 -11.60
N ILE A 112 -30.40 -0.18 -12.09
CA ILE A 112 -30.12 -1.39 -11.30
C ILE A 112 -28.68 -1.38 -10.78
N GLN A 113 -27.72 -0.89 -11.58
CA GLN A 113 -26.32 -0.83 -11.18
C GLN A 113 -26.06 0.23 -10.11
N PHE A 114 -26.71 1.40 -10.22
CA PHE A 114 -26.70 2.39 -9.13
C PHE A 114 -27.30 1.82 -7.84
N LEU A 115 -28.42 1.10 -7.93
CA LEU A 115 -29.01 0.43 -6.77
C LEU A 115 -28.07 -0.63 -6.17
N HIS A 116 -27.42 -1.43 -7.02
CA HIS A 116 -26.42 -2.41 -6.59
C HIS A 116 -25.24 -1.76 -5.86
N SER A 117 -24.75 -0.61 -6.38
CA SER A 117 -23.73 0.19 -5.70
C SER A 117 -24.20 0.68 -4.33
N PHE A 118 -25.44 1.15 -4.19
CA PHE A 118 -25.99 1.57 -2.90
C PHE A 118 -26.09 0.42 -1.89
N VAL A 119 -26.41 -0.80 -2.34
CA VAL A 119 -26.43 -1.97 -1.46
C VAL A 119 -25.07 -2.21 -0.81
N TYR A 120 -23.97 -2.12 -1.56
CA TYR A 120 -22.63 -2.28 -0.98
C TYR A 120 -22.26 -1.13 -0.05
N LEU A 121 -22.61 0.11 -0.39
CA LEU A 121 -22.35 1.28 0.46
C LEU A 121 -23.08 1.15 1.80
N ILE A 122 -24.35 0.72 1.78
CA ILE A 122 -25.12 0.45 3.00
C ILE A 122 -24.51 -0.72 3.77
N ALA A 123 -24.17 -1.83 3.11
CA ALA A 123 -23.55 -2.98 3.75
C ALA A 123 -22.22 -2.62 4.44
N MET A 124 -21.38 -1.81 3.79
CA MET A 124 -20.14 -1.27 4.33
C MET A 124 -20.38 -0.51 5.64
N GLN A 125 -21.31 0.46 5.62
CA GLN A 125 -21.64 1.28 6.80
C GLN A 125 -22.21 0.43 7.94
N LEU A 126 -23.13 -0.49 7.63
CA LEU A 126 -23.73 -1.38 8.61
C LEU A 126 -22.69 -2.31 9.23
N VAL A 127 -21.84 -2.95 8.44
CA VAL A 127 -20.82 -3.88 8.94
C VAL A 127 -19.80 -3.16 9.82
N ILE A 128 -19.31 -1.99 9.43
CA ILE A 128 -18.38 -1.19 10.25
C ILE A 128 -19.05 -0.76 11.56
N GLY A 129 -20.29 -0.25 11.49
CA GLY A 129 -21.05 0.15 12.69
C GLY A 129 -21.35 -1.04 13.62
N SER A 130 -21.56 -2.23 13.07
CA SER A 130 -21.84 -3.44 13.85
C SER A 130 -20.59 -3.97 14.56
N ILE A 131 -19.45 -4.05 13.85
CA ILE A 131 -18.19 -4.56 14.42
C ILE A 131 -17.61 -3.59 15.46
N SER A 132 -17.75 -2.28 15.26
CA SER A 132 -17.38 -1.27 16.26
C SER A 132 -18.31 -1.29 17.49
N GLY A 133 -19.50 -1.87 17.36
CA GLY A 133 -20.54 -1.90 18.40
C GLY A 133 -21.30 -0.59 18.55
N VAL A 134 -21.18 0.35 17.61
CA VAL A 134 -21.98 1.58 17.55
C VAL A 134 -23.42 1.27 17.11
N LEU A 135 -23.61 0.24 16.27
CA LEU A 135 -24.92 -0.23 15.82
C LEU A 135 -25.30 -1.54 16.56
N PRO A 136 -26.12 -1.46 17.63
CA PRO A 136 -26.43 -2.62 18.48
C PRO A 136 -27.32 -3.67 17.79
N MET A 137 -27.97 -3.37 16.66
CA MET A 137 -28.87 -4.30 15.96
C MET A 137 -28.18 -5.56 15.41
N LEU A 138 -26.86 -5.52 15.23
CA LEU A 138 -26.06 -6.62 14.66
C LEU A 138 -24.79 -6.91 15.48
N ALA A 139 -24.56 -6.17 16.58
CA ALA A 139 -23.46 -6.47 17.49
C ALA A 139 -23.74 -7.82 18.18
N GLU A 140 -22.72 -8.68 18.29
CA GLU A 140 -22.78 -9.86 19.16
C GLU A 140 -23.28 -9.37 20.54
N LYS A 141 -24.41 -9.91 21.02
CA LYS A 141 -24.94 -9.58 22.34
C LYS A 141 -23.81 -9.81 23.33
N GLU A 142 -23.33 -8.74 23.95
CA GLU A 142 -22.34 -8.85 25.01
C GLU A 142 -22.99 -9.64 26.15
N GLU A 143 -22.43 -10.82 26.46
CA GLU A 143 -22.87 -11.56 27.63
C GLU A 143 -22.68 -10.71 28.88
N PRO A 144 -23.71 -10.54 29.73
CA PRO A 144 -23.61 -9.71 30.92
C PRO A 144 -22.51 -10.26 31.84
N GLY A 145 -21.44 -9.48 32.02
CA GLY A 145 -20.26 -9.86 32.83
C GLY A 145 -18.93 -9.95 32.07
N HIS A 146 -18.92 -9.84 30.74
CA HIS A 146 -17.69 -9.85 29.94
C HIS A 146 -17.23 -8.42 29.62
N GLY A 147 -16.16 -7.93 30.27
CA GLY A 147 -15.65 -6.55 30.23
C GLY A 147 -15.57 -5.88 28.85
N GLY A 148 -15.69 -4.55 28.82
CA GLY A 148 -15.72 -3.74 27.59
C GLY A 148 -14.39 -3.71 26.83
N PHE A 149 -14.32 -2.91 25.75
CA PHE A 149 -13.11 -2.77 24.92
C PHE A 149 -11.85 -2.28 25.66
N ASP A 150 -12.01 -1.69 26.86
CA ASP A 150 -10.90 -1.25 27.71
C ASP A 150 -10.31 -2.36 28.59
N GLU A 151 -10.91 -3.55 28.63
CA GLU A 151 -10.39 -4.67 29.43
C GLU A 151 -9.06 -5.19 28.86
N GLU A 152 -7.98 -5.05 29.63
CA GLU A 152 -6.68 -5.62 29.30
C GLU A 152 -6.57 -7.06 29.79
N LYS A 153 -6.18 -7.97 28.90
CA LYS A 153 -5.89 -9.38 29.22
C LYS A 153 -4.47 -9.72 28.81
N TRP A 154 -3.87 -10.67 29.52
CA TRP A 154 -2.59 -11.24 29.11
C TRP A 154 -2.81 -12.10 27.86
N THR A 155 -2.08 -11.79 26.80
CA THR A 155 -2.08 -12.55 25.55
C THR A 155 -0.68 -13.03 25.22
N ILE A 156 -0.60 -14.16 24.52
CA ILE A 156 0.67 -14.68 24.02
C ILE A 156 1.21 -13.74 22.94
N ALA A 157 2.45 -13.29 23.14
CA ALA A 157 3.11 -12.29 22.31
C ALA A 157 4.22 -12.89 21.41
N ASP A 158 4.32 -14.21 21.36
CA ASP A 158 5.24 -14.94 20.48
C ASP A 158 4.59 -15.19 19.12
N GLY A 159 5.08 -14.50 18.09
CA GLY A 159 4.57 -14.58 16.72
C GLY A 159 4.88 -15.89 15.99
N LEU A 160 5.73 -16.77 16.54
CA LEU A 160 6.05 -18.07 15.95
C LEU A 160 5.13 -19.20 16.45
N ARG A 161 4.40 -18.98 17.55
CA ARG A 161 3.50 -19.98 18.10
C ARG A 161 2.13 -19.97 17.41
N SER A 162 1.49 -21.13 17.35
CA SER A 162 0.13 -21.29 16.82
C SER A 162 -0.95 -20.60 17.67
N ASP A 163 -0.68 -20.40 18.95
CA ASP A 163 -1.53 -19.74 19.94
C ASP A 163 -1.22 -18.23 20.08
N TYR A 164 -0.52 -17.63 19.11
CA TYR A 164 -0.26 -16.20 19.08
C TYR A 164 -1.56 -15.38 19.23
N CYS A 165 -1.53 -14.37 20.11
CA CYS A 165 -2.67 -13.57 20.55
C CYS A 165 -3.77 -14.32 21.33
N ALA A 166 -3.59 -15.60 21.69
CA ALA A 166 -4.53 -16.28 22.59
C ALA A 166 -4.48 -15.66 23.99
N VAL A 167 -5.64 -15.57 24.62
CA VAL A 167 -5.78 -15.05 25.98
C VAL A 167 -5.36 -16.14 26.96
N LEU A 168 -4.49 -15.78 27.90
CA LEU A 168 -4.18 -16.65 29.03
C LEU A 168 -5.41 -16.77 29.93
N GLU A 169 -5.74 -18.00 30.29
CA GLU A 169 -6.76 -18.27 31.30
C GLU A 169 -6.37 -17.63 32.64
N LYS A 170 -7.35 -17.41 33.52
CA LYS A 170 -7.12 -16.71 34.80
C LYS A 170 -6.00 -17.37 35.61
N GLU A 171 -5.99 -18.70 35.65
CA GLU A 171 -4.98 -19.50 36.35
C GLU A 171 -3.59 -19.31 35.72
N GLN A 172 -3.48 -19.35 34.40
CA GLN A 172 -2.22 -19.14 33.68
C GLN A 172 -1.68 -17.72 33.87
N ALA A 173 -2.58 -16.72 33.87
CA ALA A 173 -2.25 -15.32 34.07
C ALA A 173 -1.64 -15.04 35.47
N GLU A 174 -1.91 -15.89 36.46
CA GLU A 174 -1.31 -15.76 37.80
C GLU A 174 0.17 -16.10 37.83
N TYR A 175 0.64 -16.96 36.92
CA TYR A 175 2.04 -17.39 36.80
C TYR A 175 2.89 -16.47 35.91
N VAL A 176 2.34 -15.35 35.46
CA VAL A 176 3.08 -14.32 34.72
C VAL A 176 4.08 -13.63 35.66
N ARG A 177 5.38 -13.64 35.32
CA ARG A 177 6.47 -13.14 36.18
C ARG A 177 6.28 -11.69 36.63
N ASN A 178 6.13 -10.76 35.69
CA ASN A 178 5.90 -9.34 35.97
C ASN A 178 4.44 -8.94 35.71
N LYS A 179 3.63 -8.93 36.77
CA LYS A 179 2.20 -8.58 36.69
C LYS A 179 1.92 -7.09 36.43
N ASN A 180 2.87 -6.21 36.75
CA ASN A 180 2.71 -4.76 36.64
C ASN A 180 3.19 -4.21 35.29
N GLY A 181 3.94 -5.02 34.53
CA GLY A 181 4.42 -4.66 33.19
C GLY A 181 3.34 -4.77 32.10
N LYS A 182 3.59 -4.12 30.97
CA LYS A 182 2.84 -4.33 29.71
C LYS A 182 3.33 -5.55 28.93
N LYS A 183 4.57 -5.97 29.16
CA LYS A 183 5.19 -7.17 28.60
C LYS A 183 5.80 -7.96 29.75
N SER A 184 5.72 -9.28 29.66
CA SER A 184 6.23 -10.20 30.66
C SER A 184 6.53 -11.56 30.01
N VAL A 185 6.93 -12.52 30.82
CA VAL A 185 7.11 -13.92 30.44
C VAL A 185 6.18 -14.77 31.30
N TRP A 186 5.47 -15.68 30.66
CA TRP A 186 4.75 -16.79 31.27
C TRP A 186 5.56 -18.06 31.04
N ILE A 187 5.64 -18.94 32.03
CA ILE A 187 6.29 -20.24 31.88
C ILE A 187 5.17 -21.25 31.63
N ASP A 188 5.22 -21.94 30.50
CA ASP A 188 4.20 -22.95 30.19
C ASP A 188 4.36 -24.22 31.04
N GLU A 189 3.43 -25.16 30.85
CA GLU A 189 3.42 -26.44 31.58
C GLU A 189 4.69 -27.28 31.37
N PHE A 190 5.45 -27.01 30.31
CA PHE A 190 6.70 -27.69 29.98
C PHE A 190 7.95 -26.96 30.48
N GLY A 191 7.79 -25.83 31.18
CA GLY A 191 8.91 -25.04 31.67
C GLY A 191 9.51 -24.10 30.62
N VAL A 192 8.86 -23.90 29.47
CA VAL A 192 9.36 -23.03 28.40
C VAL A 192 8.91 -21.59 28.65
N GLU A 193 9.83 -20.64 28.46
CA GLU A 193 9.54 -19.22 28.59
C GLU A 193 8.77 -18.70 27.37
N VAL A 194 7.52 -18.29 27.59
CA VAL A 194 6.62 -17.74 26.58
C VAL A 194 6.45 -16.23 26.80
N PRO A 195 6.86 -15.40 25.83
CA PRO A 195 6.58 -13.97 25.86
C PRO A 195 5.08 -13.68 25.89
N VAL A 196 4.64 -12.83 26.83
CA VAL A 196 3.25 -12.41 26.97
C VAL A 196 3.14 -10.90 27.08
N ALA A 197 2.02 -10.33 26.65
CA ALA A 197 1.74 -8.91 26.71
C ALA A 197 0.33 -8.63 27.22
N LYS A 198 0.15 -7.55 27.99
CA LYS A 198 -1.18 -7.03 28.28
C LYS A 198 -1.71 -6.29 27.05
N GLN A 199 -2.83 -6.76 26.54
CA GLN A 199 -3.46 -6.19 25.36
C GLN A 199 -4.98 -6.09 25.55
N ARG A 200 -5.58 -5.10 24.90
CA ARG A 200 -7.03 -4.96 24.79
C ARG A 200 -7.56 -5.96 23.76
N HIS A 201 -7.60 -7.23 24.14
CA HIS A 201 -7.82 -8.33 23.20
C HIS A 201 -9.12 -8.18 22.37
N LYS A 202 -10.23 -7.76 22.99
CA LYS A 202 -11.49 -7.51 22.30
C LYS A 202 -11.37 -6.38 21.27
N LEU A 203 -10.69 -5.29 21.62
CA LEU A 203 -10.44 -4.17 20.72
C LEU A 203 -9.59 -4.60 19.52
N GLU A 204 -8.54 -5.41 19.75
CA GLU A 204 -7.67 -5.90 18.67
C GLU A 204 -8.42 -6.88 17.73
N ILE A 205 -9.29 -7.73 18.26
CA ILE A 205 -10.18 -8.55 17.44
C ILE A 205 -11.11 -7.67 16.60
N ALA A 206 -11.75 -6.66 17.23
CA ALA A 206 -12.65 -5.75 16.55
C ALA A 206 -11.92 -4.97 15.44
N LYS A 207 -10.75 -4.38 15.74
CA LYS A 207 -9.89 -3.71 14.75
C LYS A 207 -9.57 -4.60 13.56
N ARG A 208 -9.12 -5.85 13.80
CA ARG A 208 -8.76 -6.78 12.72
C ARG A 208 -9.97 -7.20 11.88
N ARG A 209 -11.11 -7.53 12.52
CA ARG A 209 -12.36 -7.87 11.82
C ARG A 209 -12.83 -6.69 10.98
N MET A 210 -12.82 -5.49 11.57
CA MET A 210 -13.27 -4.28 10.93
C MET A 210 -12.36 -3.89 9.76
N ARG A 211 -11.03 -3.91 9.94
CA ARG A 211 -10.07 -3.67 8.85
C ARG A 211 -10.30 -4.61 7.68
N CYS A 212 -10.45 -5.91 7.96
CA CYS A 212 -10.74 -6.93 6.93
C CYS A 212 -12.01 -6.62 6.14
N TRP A 213 -13.14 -6.45 6.83
CA TRP A 213 -14.44 -6.31 6.16
C TRP A 213 -14.67 -4.90 5.58
N ALA A 214 -14.14 -3.86 6.23
CA ALA A 214 -14.19 -2.50 5.72
C ALA A 214 -13.42 -2.40 4.40
N MET A 215 -12.19 -2.94 4.32
CA MET A 215 -11.41 -2.92 3.08
C MET A 215 -12.10 -3.72 1.97
N LEU A 216 -12.60 -4.92 2.25
CA LEU A 216 -13.32 -5.72 1.24
C LEU A 216 -14.56 -5.00 0.72
N LEU A 217 -15.40 -4.47 1.61
CA LEU A 217 -16.63 -3.78 1.23
C LEU A 217 -16.38 -2.40 0.59
N ALA A 218 -15.32 -1.70 0.97
CA ALA A 218 -14.89 -0.47 0.32
C ALA A 218 -14.48 -0.75 -1.13
N HIS A 219 -13.62 -1.73 -1.37
CA HIS A 219 -13.23 -2.11 -2.72
C HIS A 219 -14.44 -2.59 -3.55
N MET A 220 -15.31 -3.46 -3.01
CA MET A 220 -16.54 -3.89 -3.69
C MET A 220 -17.47 -2.72 -4.03
N SER A 221 -17.64 -1.77 -3.09
CA SER A 221 -18.41 -0.55 -3.32
C SER A 221 -17.78 0.33 -4.40
N GLY A 222 -16.45 0.43 -4.42
CA GLY A 222 -15.70 1.14 -5.44
C GLY A 222 -15.85 0.50 -6.83
N PHE A 223 -15.81 -0.83 -6.95
CA PHE A 223 -16.06 -1.51 -8.23
C PHE A 223 -17.51 -1.38 -8.71
N ALA A 224 -18.47 -1.41 -7.79
CA ALA A 224 -19.87 -1.15 -8.12
C ALA A 224 -20.08 0.30 -8.59
N ALA A 225 -19.40 1.26 -7.96
CA ALA A 225 -19.38 2.66 -8.38
C ALA A 225 -18.71 2.83 -9.76
N ILE A 226 -17.60 2.13 -10.02
CA ILE A 226 -16.94 2.09 -11.34
C ILE A 226 -17.90 1.58 -12.40
N ASN A 227 -18.53 0.42 -12.17
CA ASN A 227 -19.44 -0.18 -13.14
C ASN A 227 -20.66 0.72 -13.42
N SER A 228 -21.21 1.37 -12.38
CA SER A 228 -22.32 2.32 -12.53
C SER A 228 -21.91 3.56 -13.32
N GLY A 229 -20.76 4.16 -12.99
CA GLY A 229 -20.23 5.34 -13.67
C GLY A 229 -19.80 5.04 -15.10
N ALA A 230 -19.25 3.86 -15.38
CA ALA A 230 -18.81 3.47 -16.72
C ALA A 230 -20.01 3.21 -17.64
N GLN A 231 -21.10 2.61 -17.15
CA GLN A 231 -22.34 2.53 -17.94
C GLN A 231 -22.93 3.91 -18.25
N LEU A 232 -22.69 4.90 -17.38
CA LEU A 232 -23.05 6.28 -17.68
C LEU A 232 -22.12 6.88 -18.75
N GLN A 233 -20.82 6.54 -18.77
CA GLN A 233 -19.90 6.94 -19.85
C GLN A 233 -20.30 6.39 -21.23
N GLU A 234 -20.95 5.22 -21.28
CA GLU A 234 -21.43 4.60 -22.53
C GLU A 234 -22.68 5.27 -23.12
N VAL A 235 -23.40 6.10 -22.37
CA VAL A 235 -24.57 6.85 -22.88
C VAL A 235 -24.11 7.83 -23.97
N GLU A 236 -24.91 7.96 -25.03
CA GLU A 236 -24.57 8.73 -26.25
C GLU A 236 -24.01 10.14 -25.97
N VAL A 237 -24.61 10.85 -25.01
CA VAL A 237 -24.18 12.21 -24.63
C VAL A 237 -22.78 12.23 -24.04
N PHE A 238 -22.43 11.23 -23.22
CA PHE A 238 -21.15 11.17 -22.51
C PHE A 238 -20.05 10.52 -23.35
N ARG A 239 -20.39 9.57 -24.23
CA ARG A 239 -19.45 8.96 -25.17
C ARG A 239 -19.04 9.87 -26.34
N ALA A 240 -19.76 10.97 -26.57
CA ALA A 240 -19.55 11.85 -27.73
C ALA A 240 -18.13 12.44 -27.84
N THR A 241 -17.52 12.82 -26.72
CA THR A 241 -16.14 13.37 -26.70
C THR A 241 -15.41 12.97 -25.42
N PRO A 242 -14.07 12.94 -25.41
CA PRO A 242 -13.30 12.62 -24.21
C PRO A 242 -13.60 13.54 -23.02
N LEU A 243 -13.88 14.83 -23.27
CA LEU A 243 -14.24 15.77 -22.20
C LEU A 243 -15.61 15.43 -21.58
N MET A 244 -16.58 15.03 -22.41
CA MET A 244 -17.90 14.60 -21.92
C MET A 244 -17.79 13.29 -21.14
N ALA A 245 -16.84 12.40 -21.48
CA ALA A 245 -16.58 11.17 -20.76
C ALA A 245 -16.01 11.40 -19.34
N VAL A 246 -15.47 12.58 -19.01
CA VAL A 246 -15.06 12.94 -17.64
C VAL A 246 -16.26 13.20 -16.74
N LEU A 247 -17.37 13.72 -17.29
CA LEU A 247 -18.52 14.15 -16.50
C LEU A 247 -19.15 13.02 -15.65
N PRO A 248 -19.33 11.78 -16.14
CA PRO A 248 -19.80 10.68 -15.31
C PRO A 248 -18.96 10.42 -14.06
N GLY A 249 -17.64 10.58 -14.14
CA GLY A 249 -16.75 10.47 -12.97
C GLY A 249 -17.04 11.55 -11.93
N ILE A 250 -17.23 12.80 -12.38
CA ILE A 250 -17.57 13.93 -11.51
C ILE A 250 -18.97 13.74 -10.90
N ILE A 251 -19.96 13.33 -11.70
CA ILE A 251 -21.33 13.06 -11.25
C ILE A 251 -21.31 11.96 -10.18
N MET A 252 -20.62 10.85 -10.44
CA MET A 252 -20.49 9.74 -9.49
C MET A 252 -19.83 10.20 -8.19
N PHE A 253 -18.77 11.00 -8.27
CA PHE A 253 -18.11 11.56 -7.09
C PHE A 253 -19.08 12.36 -6.22
N PHE A 254 -19.88 13.26 -6.81
CA PHE A 254 -20.87 14.04 -6.07
C PHE A 254 -21.98 13.17 -5.47
N ILE A 255 -22.47 12.17 -6.21
CA ILE A 255 -23.46 11.21 -5.69
C ILE A 255 -22.91 10.51 -4.45
N LEU A 256 -21.66 10.03 -4.50
CA LEU A 256 -21.00 9.40 -3.36
C LEU A 256 -20.87 10.36 -2.17
N GLN A 257 -20.44 11.61 -2.39
CA GLN A 257 -20.35 12.59 -1.29
C GLN A 257 -21.70 12.85 -0.62
N VAL A 258 -22.78 12.94 -1.39
CA VAL A 258 -24.14 13.09 -0.84
C VAL A 258 -24.53 11.87 -0.01
N VAL A 259 -24.27 10.66 -0.52
CA VAL A 259 -24.60 9.41 0.18
C VAL A 259 -23.82 9.28 1.49
N PHE A 260 -22.53 9.62 1.49
CA PHE A 260 -21.69 9.62 2.68
C PHE A 260 -22.12 10.67 3.70
N PHE A 261 -22.52 11.85 3.23
CA PHE A 261 -23.10 12.87 4.10
C PHE A 261 -24.38 12.36 4.78
N LEU A 262 -25.30 11.75 4.01
CA LEU A 262 -26.52 11.17 4.57
C LEU A 262 -26.20 10.03 5.56
N ALA A 263 -25.30 9.12 5.20
CA ALA A 263 -24.85 8.03 6.07
C ALA A 263 -24.26 8.56 7.40
N ARG A 264 -23.47 9.63 7.34
CA ARG A 264 -22.94 10.33 8.52
C ARG A 264 -24.05 10.84 9.43
N VAL A 265 -25.06 11.52 8.86
CA VAL A 265 -26.22 12.04 9.62
C VAL A 265 -26.99 10.92 10.32
N PHE A 266 -27.21 9.79 9.64
CA PHE A 266 -27.86 8.62 10.25
C PHE A 266 -27.01 8.01 11.38
N ARG A 267 -25.69 7.93 11.19
CA ARG A 267 -24.77 7.33 12.14
C ARG A 267 -24.56 8.17 13.39
N GLN A 268 -24.60 9.51 13.28
CA GLN A 268 -24.39 10.43 14.41
C GLN A 268 -25.34 10.13 15.57
N LYS A 269 -26.63 9.86 15.29
CA LYS A 269 -27.62 9.50 16.30
C LYS A 269 -27.31 8.20 17.06
N ALA A 270 -26.64 7.25 16.41
CA ALA A 270 -26.20 5.99 17.04
C ALA A 270 -24.90 6.20 17.84
N MET A 271 -24.05 7.11 17.39
CA MET A 271 -22.79 7.47 18.05
C MET A 271 -23.01 8.18 19.38
N ASP A 272 -24.03 9.03 19.50
CA ASP A 272 -24.37 9.75 20.74
C ASP A 272 -24.64 8.82 21.94
N ARG A 273 -24.95 7.53 21.68
CA ARG A 273 -25.24 6.52 22.70
C ARG A 273 -24.07 5.59 23.01
N SER A 274 -22.94 5.77 22.35
CA SER A 274 -21.79 4.85 22.37
C SER A 274 -20.56 5.48 23.03
N ASP A 275 -19.68 4.66 23.58
CA ASP A 275 -18.42 5.13 24.18
C ASP A 275 -17.49 5.75 23.13
N LYS A 276 -16.70 6.76 23.54
CA LYS A 276 -15.75 7.48 22.67
C LYS A 276 -14.84 6.57 21.86
N LEU A 277 -14.34 5.49 22.48
CA LEU A 277 -13.46 4.52 21.82
C LEU A 277 -14.15 3.82 20.63
N ARG A 278 -15.44 3.45 20.78
CA ARG A 278 -16.22 2.82 19.71
C ARG A 278 -16.52 3.80 18.59
N VAL A 279 -16.88 5.04 18.95
CA VAL A 279 -17.17 6.13 18.02
C VAL A 279 -15.94 6.47 17.20
N GLY A 280 -14.78 6.67 17.84
CA GLY A 280 -13.51 6.97 17.17
C GLY A 280 -13.11 5.85 16.20
N LEU A 281 -13.14 4.60 16.66
CA LEU A 281 -12.82 3.43 15.85
C LEU A 281 -13.74 3.30 14.61
N CYS A 282 -15.04 3.55 14.79
CA CYS A 282 -16.01 3.54 13.70
C CYS A 282 -15.78 4.69 12.72
N ASN A 283 -15.58 5.92 13.21
CA ASN A 283 -15.41 7.09 12.35
C ASN A 283 -14.12 7.02 11.53
N GLU A 284 -12.99 6.68 12.14
CA GLU A 284 -11.70 6.50 11.44
C GLU A 284 -11.85 5.51 10.28
N THR A 285 -12.42 4.35 10.55
CA THR A 285 -12.56 3.28 9.55
C THR A 285 -13.55 3.65 8.46
N VAL A 286 -14.67 4.29 8.80
CA VAL A 286 -15.63 4.73 7.79
C VAL A 286 -15.01 5.80 6.89
N VAL A 287 -14.33 6.80 7.46
CA VAL A 287 -13.72 7.88 6.66
C VAL A 287 -12.68 7.31 5.71
N GLU A 288 -11.81 6.41 6.17
CA GLU A 288 -10.85 5.73 5.30
C GLU A 288 -11.54 4.95 4.17
N ALA A 289 -12.60 4.19 4.49
CA ALA A 289 -13.36 3.42 3.51
C ALA A 289 -14.08 4.30 2.47
N GLU A 290 -14.71 5.40 2.89
CA GLU A 290 -15.40 6.35 2.01
C GLU A 290 -14.42 7.08 1.07
N ASN A 291 -13.26 7.48 1.60
CA ASN A 291 -12.20 8.12 0.83
C ASN A 291 -11.63 7.14 -0.22
N ASP A 292 -11.47 5.86 0.13
CA ASP A 292 -11.01 4.81 -0.77
C ASP A 292 -12.03 4.56 -1.92
N VAL A 293 -13.33 4.41 -1.60
CA VAL A 293 -14.39 4.28 -2.63
C VAL A 293 -14.40 5.47 -3.59
N SER A 294 -14.33 6.68 -3.05
CA SER A 294 -14.37 7.92 -3.85
C SER A 294 -13.19 7.99 -4.80
N SER A 295 -11.98 7.79 -4.28
CA SER A 295 -10.75 7.87 -5.06
C SER A 295 -10.62 6.75 -6.09
N LEU A 296 -11.04 5.52 -5.75
CA LEU A 296 -11.00 4.36 -6.65
C LEU A 296 -11.93 4.56 -7.85
N SER A 297 -13.18 4.94 -7.60
CA SER A 297 -14.16 5.17 -8.66
C SER A 297 -13.81 6.36 -9.56
N LEU A 298 -13.42 7.50 -8.96
CA LEU A 298 -13.08 8.70 -9.71
C LEU A 298 -11.82 8.50 -10.57
N SER A 299 -10.78 7.86 -10.02
CA SER A 299 -9.53 7.61 -10.75
C SER A 299 -9.76 6.74 -11.97
N PHE A 300 -10.51 5.64 -11.84
CA PHE A 300 -10.78 4.74 -12.96
C PHE A 300 -11.60 5.42 -14.07
N LEU A 301 -12.68 6.13 -13.73
CA LEU A 301 -13.54 6.80 -14.71
C LEU A 301 -12.81 7.93 -15.44
N VAL A 302 -11.97 8.70 -14.73
CA VAL A 302 -11.14 9.73 -15.37
C VAL A 302 -10.07 9.09 -16.25
N VAL A 303 -9.44 7.99 -15.83
CA VAL A 303 -8.45 7.29 -16.66
C VAL A 303 -9.08 6.71 -17.93
N GLN A 304 -10.33 6.23 -17.88
CA GLN A 304 -11.05 5.84 -19.11
C GLN A 304 -11.22 7.01 -20.08
N ALA A 305 -11.59 8.19 -19.59
CA ALA A 305 -11.71 9.38 -20.41
C ALA A 305 -10.34 9.85 -20.98
N LEU A 306 -9.26 9.74 -20.18
CA LEU A 306 -7.90 10.02 -20.63
C LEU A 306 -7.45 9.04 -21.72
N ARG A 307 -7.73 7.75 -21.55
CA ARG A 307 -7.45 6.73 -22.57
C ARG A 307 -8.25 6.98 -23.84
N PHE A 308 -9.52 7.39 -23.72
CA PHE A 308 -10.31 7.80 -24.87
C PHE A 308 -9.71 9.02 -25.58
N ALA A 309 -9.17 9.99 -24.84
CA ALA A 309 -8.49 11.15 -25.42
C ALA A 309 -7.19 10.79 -26.17
N VAL A 310 -6.45 9.79 -25.68
CA VAL A 310 -5.17 9.37 -26.26
C VAL A 310 -5.35 8.36 -27.39
N GLY A 311 -6.12 7.30 -27.16
CA GLY A 311 -6.28 6.16 -28.08
C GLY A 311 -7.54 6.23 -28.97
N GLY A 312 -8.40 7.23 -28.79
CA GLY A 312 -9.58 7.45 -29.64
C GLY A 312 -10.74 6.46 -29.47
N VAL A 313 -10.60 5.47 -28.60
CA VAL A 313 -11.66 4.50 -28.26
C VAL A 313 -11.96 4.58 -26.77
N LEU A 314 -13.24 4.76 -26.43
CA LEU A 314 -13.70 4.71 -25.04
C LEU A 314 -13.73 3.25 -24.56
N PRO A 315 -13.00 2.91 -23.48
CA PRO A 315 -13.06 1.58 -22.89
C PRO A 315 -14.45 1.26 -22.31
N ASN A 316 -14.73 -0.02 -22.10
CA ASN A 316 -15.95 -0.47 -21.42
C ASN A 316 -15.81 -0.43 -19.89
N ALA A 317 -16.84 -0.86 -19.17
CA ALA A 317 -16.83 -0.93 -17.69
C ALA A 317 -15.74 -1.80 -17.04
N GLU A 318 -15.11 -2.70 -17.79
CA GLU A 318 -13.97 -3.53 -17.35
C GLU A 318 -12.62 -2.89 -17.73
N GLY A 319 -12.64 -1.75 -18.44
CA GLY A 319 -11.45 -1.07 -18.92
C GLY A 319 -10.91 -1.64 -20.25
N GLU A 320 -11.69 -2.49 -20.91
CA GLU A 320 -11.34 -3.13 -22.18
C GLU A 320 -11.79 -2.30 -23.37
N GLU A 321 -10.97 -2.25 -24.42
CA GLU A 321 -11.33 -1.61 -25.68
C GLU A 321 -11.97 -2.63 -26.61
N VAL A 322 -13.19 -2.35 -27.06
CA VAL A 322 -13.95 -3.22 -27.96
C VAL A 322 -14.34 -2.42 -29.21
N PRO A 323 -13.80 -2.76 -30.41
CA PRO A 323 -12.83 -3.83 -30.69
C PRO A 323 -11.43 -3.53 -30.14
N LEU A 324 -10.61 -4.58 -29.98
CA LEU A 324 -9.20 -4.45 -29.61
C LEU A 324 -8.45 -3.62 -30.65
N VAL A 325 -7.79 -2.54 -30.21
CA VAL A 325 -6.99 -1.65 -31.07
C VAL A 325 -5.52 -1.73 -30.67
N THR A 326 -4.65 -1.88 -31.67
CA THR A 326 -3.20 -1.81 -31.48
C THR A 326 -2.74 -0.35 -31.59
N HIS A 327 -2.34 0.24 -30.47
CA HIS A 327 -1.91 1.64 -30.39
C HIS A 327 -0.47 1.87 -30.89
N GLY A 328 -0.18 3.11 -31.29
CA GLY A 328 1.15 3.58 -31.66
C GLY A 328 2.09 3.77 -30.46
N TRP A 329 3.40 3.68 -30.68
CA TRP A 329 4.40 3.93 -29.61
C TRP A 329 4.30 5.33 -28.99
N LYS A 330 3.78 6.31 -29.76
CA LYS A 330 3.54 7.68 -29.26
C LYS A 330 2.43 7.71 -28.21
N GLU A 331 1.30 7.07 -28.49
CA GLU A 331 0.16 6.97 -27.57
C GLU A 331 0.54 6.23 -26.29
N ILE A 332 1.26 5.11 -26.43
CA ILE A 332 1.84 4.35 -25.31
C ILE A 332 2.78 5.24 -24.47
N GLY A 333 3.71 5.95 -25.12
CA GLY A 333 4.64 6.85 -24.44
C GLY A 333 3.94 7.99 -23.69
N ILE A 334 2.86 8.54 -24.24
CA ILE A 334 2.04 9.56 -23.59
C ILE A 334 1.38 9.00 -22.32
N LEU A 335 0.81 7.78 -22.36
CA LEU A 335 0.20 7.18 -21.17
C LEU A 335 1.23 7.01 -20.03
N PHE A 336 2.42 6.47 -20.32
CA PHE A 336 3.44 6.31 -19.30
C PHE A 336 3.95 7.66 -18.77
N ALA A 337 4.14 8.65 -19.64
CA ALA A 337 4.54 10.00 -19.21
C ALA A 337 3.50 10.63 -18.28
N LEU A 338 2.20 10.51 -18.61
CA LEU A 338 1.11 10.95 -17.75
C LEU A 338 1.10 10.17 -16.43
N ALA A 339 1.31 8.86 -16.46
CA ALA A 339 1.36 8.04 -15.25
C ALA A 339 2.43 8.56 -14.27
N PHE A 340 3.67 8.72 -14.73
CA PHE A 340 4.77 9.20 -13.88
C PHE A 340 4.56 10.64 -13.41
N PHE A 341 3.94 11.50 -14.23
CA PHE A 341 3.55 12.85 -13.81
C PHE A 341 2.52 12.83 -12.68
N LEU A 342 1.49 11.99 -12.76
CA LEU A 342 0.49 11.85 -11.69
C LEU A 342 1.09 11.24 -10.42
N CYS A 343 2.01 10.28 -10.56
CA CYS A 343 2.75 9.71 -9.42
C CYS A 343 3.57 10.78 -8.70
N PHE A 344 4.36 11.56 -9.45
CA PHE A 344 5.12 12.69 -8.88
C PHE A 344 4.19 13.72 -8.21
N SER A 345 3.07 14.05 -8.84
CA SER A 345 2.08 14.97 -8.26
C SER A 345 1.49 14.42 -6.96
N ALA A 346 1.20 13.12 -6.89
CA ALA A 346 0.71 12.47 -5.68
C ALA A 346 1.75 12.55 -4.55
N ILE A 347 3.02 12.28 -4.85
CA ILE A 347 4.11 12.38 -3.88
C ILE A 347 4.22 13.82 -3.36
N VAL A 348 4.27 14.81 -4.25
CA VAL A 348 4.35 16.23 -3.85
C VAL A 348 3.16 16.65 -3.00
N LEU A 349 1.94 16.23 -3.36
CA LEU A 349 0.74 16.52 -2.58
C LEU A 349 0.78 15.86 -1.21
N SER A 350 1.17 14.58 -1.13
CA SER A 350 1.28 13.85 0.13
C SER A 350 2.25 14.53 1.10
N LEU A 351 3.39 15.02 0.61
CA LEU A 351 4.37 15.76 1.40
C LEU A 351 3.86 17.12 1.87
N LYS A 352 2.96 17.77 1.11
CA LYS A 352 2.33 19.04 1.52
C LYS A 352 1.29 18.83 2.62
N LEU A 353 0.43 17.82 2.49
CA LEU A 353 -0.58 17.50 3.49
C LEU A 353 0.05 17.18 4.85
N MET A 354 1.25 16.60 4.86
CA MET A 354 2.00 16.34 6.10
C MET A 354 2.49 17.58 6.84
N LYS A 355 2.83 18.66 6.13
CA LYS A 355 3.30 19.90 6.78
C LYS A 355 2.17 20.62 7.53
N GLY A 356 0.92 20.35 7.17
CA GLY A 356 -0.26 20.89 7.86
C GLY A 356 -0.51 20.24 9.23
N GLU A 357 -0.20 18.96 9.38
CA GLU A 357 -0.48 18.17 10.60
C GLU A 357 0.50 18.41 11.76
N THR A 358 1.55 19.21 11.55
CA THR A 358 2.56 19.50 12.60
C THR A 358 2.16 20.58 13.61
N SER A 359 0.99 21.21 13.50
CA SER A 359 0.48 22.12 14.53
C SER A 359 -0.28 21.37 15.63
N GLU A 360 0.24 21.54 16.83
CA GLU A 360 -0.19 20.94 18.10
C GLU A 360 -1.67 21.18 18.42
N GLU A 361 -2.44 20.09 18.53
CA GLU A 361 -3.33 19.71 19.64
C GLU A 361 -4.23 18.56 19.14
N GLU A 362 -4.23 17.44 19.86
CA GLU A 362 -5.10 16.27 19.64
C GLU A 362 -6.56 16.61 19.99
N ASN A 363 -7.13 17.62 19.33
CA ASN A 363 -8.57 17.78 19.30
C ASN A 363 -9.10 16.78 18.28
N GLU A 364 -9.74 15.72 18.78
CA GLU A 364 -10.52 14.71 18.03
C GLU A 364 -11.74 15.33 17.32
N GLU A 365 -11.66 16.59 16.90
CA GLU A 365 -12.69 17.26 16.11
C GLU A 365 -12.51 16.90 14.63
N GLU A 366 -13.64 16.80 13.93
CA GLU A 366 -13.74 16.33 12.54
C GLU A 366 -12.62 16.87 11.64
N GLU A 367 -11.97 15.99 10.86
CA GLU A 367 -10.97 16.42 9.87
C GLU A 367 -11.56 17.57 9.02
N PRO A 368 -10.87 18.72 8.92
CA PRO A 368 -11.31 19.82 8.07
C PRO A 368 -11.62 19.33 6.66
N LEU A 369 -12.71 19.82 6.05
CA LEU A 369 -13.12 19.42 4.70
C LEU A 369 -11.97 19.50 3.68
N GLY A 370 -11.07 20.49 3.85
CA GLY A 370 -9.88 20.67 3.02
C GLY A 370 -8.88 19.51 3.11
N ASP A 371 -8.63 18.98 4.31
CA ASP A 371 -7.71 17.86 4.51
C ASP A 371 -8.27 16.57 3.92
N ARG A 372 -9.57 16.32 4.10
CA ARG A 372 -10.27 15.20 3.49
C ARG A 372 -10.21 15.25 1.96
N MET A 373 -10.50 16.42 1.36
CA MET A 373 -10.40 16.60 -0.09
C MET A 373 -8.95 16.41 -0.59
N GLY A 374 -7.96 16.87 0.18
CA GLY A 374 -6.55 16.64 -0.08
C GLY A 374 -6.17 15.15 -0.11
N GLN A 375 -6.64 14.38 0.87
CA GLN A 375 -6.43 12.92 0.92
C GLN A 375 -7.07 12.21 -0.27
N ILE A 376 -8.33 12.53 -0.59
CA ILE A 376 -9.04 11.97 -1.75
C ILE A 376 -8.29 12.29 -3.04
N LEU A 377 -7.83 13.53 -3.22
CA LEU A 377 -7.07 13.93 -4.40
C LEU A 377 -5.72 13.19 -4.48
N CYS A 378 -5.02 13.03 -3.35
CA CYS A 378 -3.77 12.28 -3.29
C CYS A 378 -3.97 10.81 -3.71
N ASN A 379 -4.99 10.15 -3.16
CA ASN A 379 -5.33 8.77 -3.52
C ASN A 379 -5.75 8.67 -4.99
N PHE A 380 -6.58 9.61 -5.47
CA PHE A 380 -6.99 9.68 -6.87
C PHE A 380 -5.79 9.73 -7.83
N LEU A 381 -4.80 10.58 -7.55
CA LEU A 381 -3.60 10.71 -8.39
C LEU A 381 -2.78 9.41 -8.40
N ALA A 382 -2.61 8.78 -7.24
CA ALA A 382 -1.84 7.54 -7.10
C ALA A 382 -2.52 6.34 -7.77
N MET A 383 -3.83 6.20 -7.60
CA MET A 383 -4.61 5.15 -8.28
C MET A 383 -4.63 5.38 -9.79
N SER A 384 -4.73 6.64 -10.24
CA SER A 384 -4.64 6.99 -11.67
C SER A 384 -3.29 6.58 -12.28
N PHE A 385 -2.19 6.75 -11.55
CA PHE A 385 -0.89 6.22 -11.95
C PHE A 385 -0.94 4.69 -12.15
N ALA A 386 -1.49 3.95 -11.20
CA ALA A 386 -1.61 2.49 -11.31
C ALA A 386 -2.39 2.05 -12.55
N TRP A 387 -3.55 2.67 -12.81
CA TRP A 387 -4.37 2.37 -13.98
C TRP A 387 -3.65 2.66 -15.31
N LEU A 388 -2.98 3.81 -15.41
CA LEU A 388 -2.25 4.19 -16.62
C LEU A 388 -1.07 3.25 -16.88
N VAL A 389 -0.35 2.82 -15.85
CA VAL A 389 0.73 1.81 -15.99
C VAL A 389 0.14 0.46 -16.40
N LEU A 390 -0.97 0.02 -15.82
CA LEU A 390 -1.63 -1.25 -16.16
C LEU A 390 -2.04 -1.27 -17.64
N PHE A 391 -2.83 -0.27 -18.07
CA PHE A 391 -3.33 -0.22 -19.44
C PHE A 391 -2.24 0.12 -20.45
N GLY A 392 -1.26 0.97 -20.09
CA GLY A 392 -0.08 1.22 -20.92
C GLY A 392 0.75 -0.04 -21.14
N SER A 393 0.93 -0.85 -20.10
CA SER A 393 1.63 -2.16 -20.21
C SER A 393 0.85 -3.12 -21.10
N LYS A 394 -0.48 -3.14 -20.98
CA LYS A 394 -1.35 -3.92 -21.87
C LYS A 394 -1.20 -3.51 -23.35
N TRP A 395 -1.14 -2.20 -23.64
CA TRP A 395 -0.88 -1.71 -25.00
C TRP A 395 0.52 -2.11 -25.51
N VAL A 396 1.54 -2.16 -24.65
CA VAL A 396 2.88 -2.66 -25.01
C VAL A 396 2.85 -4.14 -25.39
N VAL A 397 2.20 -4.97 -24.58
CA VAL A 397 2.14 -6.42 -24.83
C VAL A 397 1.36 -6.71 -26.11
N LEU A 398 0.22 -6.04 -26.32
CA LEU A 398 -0.56 -6.12 -27.57
C LEU A 398 0.27 -5.75 -28.81
N LYS A 399 1.17 -4.78 -28.70
CA LYS A 399 1.97 -4.29 -29.82
C LYS A 399 3.19 -5.16 -30.13
N THR A 400 3.81 -5.75 -29.12
CA THR A 400 5.14 -6.37 -29.25
C THR A 400 5.10 -7.83 -29.71
N ALA A 401 3.93 -8.46 -29.76
CA ALA A 401 3.72 -9.84 -30.23
C ALA A 401 4.60 -10.92 -29.54
N VAL A 402 5.32 -10.58 -28.46
CA VAL A 402 6.27 -11.49 -27.80
C VAL A 402 5.53 -12.70 -27.21
N PHE A 403 4.25 -12.52 -26.85
CA PHE A 403 3.29 -13.57 -26.54
C PHE A 403 1.93 -13.04 -27.02
N ASN A 404 1.22 -13.72 -27.93
CA ASN A 404 -0.08 -13.25 -28.42
C ASN A 404 -1.00 -12.92 -27.23
N PHE A 405 -1.28 -11.64 -26.95
CA PHE A 405 -1.99 -11.23 -25.73
C PHE A 405 -3.39 -11.84 -25.60
N GLU A 406 -4.00 -12.26 -26.71
CA GLU A 406 -5.28 -12.99 -26.71
C GLU A 406 -5.19 -14.34 -25.99
N THR A 407 -3.99 -14.89 -25.85
CA THR A 407 -3.73 -16.14 -25.13
C THR A 407 -3.64 -15.90 -23.63
N MET A 408 -4.10 -16.86 -22.84
CA MET A 408 -4.02 -16.82 -21.37
C MET A 408 -2.59 -16.59 -20.88
N ILE A 409 -1.58 -17.15 -21.58
CA ILE A 409 -0.17 -16.99 -21.24
C ILE A 409 0.29 -15.53 -21.35
N GLY A 410 -0.17 -14.77 -22.34
CA GLY A 410 0.20 -13.35 -22.48
C GLY A 410 -0.22 -12.50 -21.27
N GLN A 411 -1.38 -12.80 -20.69
CA GLN A 411 -1.86 -12.15 -19.47
C GLN A 411 -1.01 -12.55 -18.26
N VAL A 412 -0.72 -13.84 -18.10
CA VAL A 412 0.09 -14.37 -16.98
C VAL A 412 1.51 -13.80 -17.02
N VAL A 413 2.15 -13.78 -18.18
CA VAL A 413 3.49 -13.20 -18.34
C VAL A 413 3.49 -11.71 -17.98
N MET A 414 2.48 -10.95 -18.44
CA MET A 414 2.35 -9.54 -18.07
C MET A 414 2.22 -9.38 -16.54
N ALA A 415 1.37 -10.18 -15.88
CA ALA A 415 1.20 -10.14 -14.43
C ALA A 415 2.49 -10.48 -13.67
N LEU A 416 3.26 -11.47 -14.14
CA LEU A 416 4.56 -11.83 -13.57
C LEU A 416 5.58 -10.70 -13.73
N VAL A 417 5.70 -10.12 -14.92
CA VAL A 417 6.63 -9.01 -15.20
C VAL A 417 6.28 -7.79 -14.35
N LEU A 418 5.01 -7.40 -14.30
CA LEU A 418 4.56 -6.29 -13.45
C LEU A 418 4.84 -6.57 -11.97
N SER A 419 4.64 -7.80 -11.50
CA SER A 419 4.93 -8.18 -10.12
C SER A 419 6.43 -8.09 -9.80
N ILE A 420 7.31 -8.48 -10.73
CA ILE A 420 8.77 -8.34 -10.58
C ILE A 420 9.15 -6.86 -10.54
N VAL A 421 8.66 -6.04 -11.48
CA VAL A 421 8.95 -4.60 -11.53
C VAL A 421 8.49 -3.91 -10.24
N CYS A 422 7.30 -4.24 -9.75
CA CYS A 422 6.79 -3.73 -8.48
C CYS A 422 7.58 -4.21 -7.28
N GLY A 423 8.05 -5.47 -7.28
CA GLY A 423 8.95 -6.00 -6.25
C GLY A 423 10.27 -5.25 -6.21
N LEU A 424 10.85 -4.93 -7.38
CA LEU A 424 12.05 -4.09 -7.48
C LEU A 424 11.80 -2.66 -6.99
N ALA A 425 10.61 -2.12 -7.25
CA ALA A 425 10.21 -0.80 -6.75
C ALA A 425 10.16 -0.74 -5.21
N VAL A 426 9.95 -1.86 -4.49
CA VAL A 426 10.02 -1.90 -3.02
C VAL A 426 11.42 -1.51 -2.52
N PHE A 427 12.48 -1.98 -3.17
CA PHE A 427 13.85 -1.60 -2.82
C PHE A 427 14.12 -0.12 -3.10
N LEU A 428 13.51 0.45 -4.14
CA LEU A 428 13.59 1.88 -4.40
C LEU A 428 12.86 2.69 -3.31
N LEU A 429 11.70 2.22 -2.85
CA LEU A 429 10.95 2.87 -1.76
C LEU A 429 11.71 2.82 -0.44
N ASP A 430 12.34 1.69 -0.15
CA ASP A 430 13.18 1.48 1.03
C ASP A 430 14.37 2.45 1.03
N PHE A 431 15.09 2.52 -0.10
CA PHE A 431 16.18 3.48 -0.29
C PHE A 431 15.71 4.93 -0.07
N ILE A 432 14.50 5.28 -0.54
CA ILE A 432 13.92 6.61 -0.32
C ILE A 432 13.57 6.83 1.17
N ASP A 433 12.97 5.84 1.87
CA ASP A 433 12.64 5.96 3.30
C ASP A 433 13.90 6.24 4.13
N ASP A 434 14.96 5.47 3.90
CA ASP A 434 16.23 5.61 4.61
C ASP A 434 16.89 6.98 4.43
N GLN A 435 16.90 7.50 3.19
CA GLN A 435 17.45 8.83 2.91
C GLN A 435 16.63 9.95 3.57
N THR A 436 15.31 9.80 3.66
CA THR A 436 14.47 10.80 4.34
C THR A 436 14.72 10.81 5.85
N ARG A 437 14.89 9.63 6.45
CA ARG A 437 15.17 9.46 7.89
C ARG A 437 16.53 10.03 8.28
N GLY A 438 17.55 9.89 7.43
CA GLY A 438 18.88 10.48 7.63
C GLY A 438 18.87 12.01 7.78
N ASN A 439 17.89 12.69 7.17
CA ASN A 439 17.73 14.15 7.25
C ASN A 439 16.88 14.61 8.47
N GLY A 440 16.51 13.70 9.38
CA GLY A 440 15.71 14.02 10.57
C GLY A 440 14.24 14.33 10.27
N ARG A 441 13.78 14.10 9.03
CA ARG A 441 12.39 14.27 8.58
C ARG A 441 11.75 12.90 8.40
N ASN A 442 10.78 12.55 9.25
CA ASN A 442 9.98 11.33 9.09
C ASN A 442 8.87 11.50 8.01
N ASP A 443 9.13 12.34 7.00
CA ASP A 443 8.12 12.87 6.08
C ASP A 443 7.84 11.90 4.91
N GLY A 444 8.65 10.85 4.72
CA GLY A 444 8.49 9.89 3.62
C GLY A 444 7.38 8.85 3.80
N ALA A 445 6.95 8.57 5.04
CA ALA A 445 6.13 7.39 5.34
C ALA A 445 4.74 7.40 4.69
N LYS A 446 4.07 8.56 4.59
CA LYS A 446 2.76 8.65 3.91
C LYS A 446 2.90 8.56 2.40
N ALA A 447 3.91 9.22 1.81
CA ALA A 447 4.18 9.14 0.38
C ALA A 447 4.43 7.70 -0.07
N ILE A 448 5.20 6.94 0.72
CA ILE A 448 5.48 5.54 0.47
C ILE A 448 4.20 4.69 0.57
N ARG A 449 3.34 4.94 1.57
CA ARG A 449 2.05 4.23 1.69
C ARG A 449 1.16 4.44 0.46
N VAL A 450 1.12 5.67 -0.08
CA VAL A 450 0.37 6.00 -1.29
C VAL A 450 0.89 5.24 -2.51
N ILE A 451 2.22 5.12 -2.66
CA ILE A 451 2.82 4.35 -3.77
C ILE A 451 2.55 2.84 -3.60
N ILE A 452 2.64 2.31 -2.38
CA ILE A 452 2.33 0.91 -2.09
C ILE A 452 0.89 0.56 -2.47
N GLN A 453 -0.06 1.45 -2.18
CA GLN A 453 -1.45 1.26 -2.57
C GLN A 453 -1.61 1.21 -4.10
N ALA A 454 -0.92 2.09 -4.83
CA ALA A 454 -0.92 2.08 -6.29
C ALA A 454 -0.30 0.79 -6.87
N ILE A 455 0.82 0.35 -6.32
CA ILE A 455 1.48 -0.92 -6.69
C ILE A 455 0.53 -2.10 -6.46
N ALA A 456 -0.18 -2.13 -5.33
CA ALA A 456 -1.09 -3.22 -5.01
C ALA A 456 -2.28 -3.32 -5.98
N ILE A 457 -2.81 -2.18 -6.46
CA ILE A 457 -3.85 -2.14 -7.51
C ILE A 457 -3.30 -2.71 -8.82
N LEU A 458 -2.10 -2.26 -9.23
CA LEU A 458 -1.45 -2.73 -10.45
C LEU A 458 -1.25 -4.25 -10.47
N ILE A 459 -0.70 -4.81 -9.38
CA ILE A 459 -0.53 -6.25 -9.22
C ILE A 459 -1.91 -6.94 -9.17
N GLY A 460 -2.82 -6.47 -8.31
CA GLY A 460 -4.13 -7.09 -8.10
C GLY A 460 -4.94 -7.25 -9.38
N PHE A 461 -5.03 -6.20 -10.19
CA PHE A 461 -5.77 -6.23 -11.46
C PHE A 461 -5.06 -7.03 -12.55
N SER A 462 -3.72 -7.02 -12.59
CA SER A 462 -3.00 -7.85 -13.55
C SER A 462 -3.28 -9.34 -13.34
N TRP A 463 -3.34 -9.79 -12.09
CA TRP A 463 -3.68 -11.18 -11.74
C TRP A 463 -5.16 -11.49 -11.85
N GLU A 464 -6.04 -10.51 -11.62
CA GLU A 464 -7.48 -10.68 -11.78
C GLU A 464 -7.86 -11.04 -13.22
N HIS A 465 -7.32 -10.31 -14.21
CA HIS A 465 -7.53 -10.66 -15.62
C HIS A 465 -7.06 -12.09 -15.96
N CYS A 466 -5.90 -12.50 -15.44
CA CYS A 466 -5.38 -13.86 -15.63
C CYS A 466 -6.31 -14.90 -15.04
N PHE A 467 -6.84 -14.62 -13.84
CA PHE A 467 -7.76 -15.51 -13.15
C PHE A 467 -9.10 -15.61 -13.89
N ASP A 468 -9.64 -14.50 -14.39
CA ASP A 468 -10.88 -14.51 -15.16
C ASP A 468 -10.76 -15.37 -16.42
N ALA A 469 -9.66 -15.22 -17.17
CA ALA A 469 -9.34 -16.05 -18.32
C ALA A 469 -9.18 -17.52 -17.94
N GLY A 470 -8.48 -17.82 -16.84
CA GLY A 470 -8.30 -19.18 -16.33
C GLY A 470 -9.62 -19.85 -15.94
N VAL A 471 -10.51 -19.14 -15.23
CA VAL A 471 -11.84 -19.67 -14.87
C VAL A 471 -12.72 -19.83 -16.12
N LEU A 472 -12.65 -18.91 -17.08
CA LEU A 472 -13.37 -19.04 -18.34
C LEU A 472 -12.93 -20.29 -19.11
N ALA A 473 -11.62 -20.56 -19.17
CA ALA A 473 -11.08 -21.77 -19.77
C ALA A 473 -11.52 -23.03 -19.03
N ALA A 474 -11.41 -23.05 -17.70
CA ALA A 474 -11.78 -24.19 -16.85
C ALA A 474 -13.29 -24.52 -16.89
N THR A 475 -14.15 -23.51 -17.08
CA THR A 475 -15.60 -23.68 -17.12
C THR A 475 -16.15 -23.86 -18.52
N LYS A 476 -15.30 -23.91 -19.56
CA LYS A 476 -15.72 -23.99 -20.97
C LYS A 476 -16.60 -25.21 -21.28
N THR A 477 -16.35 -26.34 -20.61
CA THR A 477 -17.09 -27.60 -20.77
C THR A 477 -18.24 -27.75 -19.78
N ALA A 478 -18.44 -26.81 -18.85
CA ALA A 478 -19.49 -26.89 -17.85
C ALA A 478 -20.89 -26.64 -18.47
N PRO A 479 -21.93 -27.38 -18.04
CA PRO A 479 -23.30 -27.21 -18.55
C PRO A 479 -23.88 -25.83 -18.21
N HIS A 480 -23.49 -25.26 -17.08
CA HIS A 480 -23.89 -23.92 -16.64
C HIS A 480 -22.66 -23.05 -16.39
N LYS A 481 -21.99 -22.59 -17.47
CA LYS A 481 -20.71 -21.85 -17.43
C LYS A 481 -20.69 -20.70 -16.42
N ARG A 482 -21.68 -19.82 -16.45
CA ARG A 482 -21.76 -18.66 -15.53
C ARG A 482 -21.93 -19.06 -14.07
N ALA A 483 -22.72 -20.10 -13.80
CA ALA A 483 -22.89 -20.61 -12.43
C ALA A 483 -21.61 -21.31 -11.94
N ALA A 484 -20.94 -22.06 -12.80
CA ALA A 484 -19.65 -22.69 -12.49
C ALA A 484 -18.58 -21.63 -12.18
N LYS A 485 -18.49 -20.57 -13.00
CA LYS A 485 -17.60 -19.41 -12.77
C LYS A 485 -17.86 -18.77 -11.41
N PHE A 486 -19.12 -18.52 -11.07
CA PHE A 486 -19.51 -17.96 -9.77
C PHE A 486 -19.13 -18.88 -8.59
N VAL A 487 -19.40 -20.19 -8.70
CA VAL A 487 -19.06 -21.16 -7.65
C VAL A 487 -17.55 -21.26 -7.46
N MET A 488 -16.75 -21.29 -8.53
CA MET A 488 -15.29 -21.28 -8.42
C MET A 488 -14.78 -20.01 -7.72
N GLY A 489 -15.35 -18.85 -8.06
CA GLY A 489 -15.04 -17.58 -7.39
C GLY A 489 -15.35 -17.62 -5.89
N LEU A 490 -16.51 -18.17 -5.51
CA LEU A 490 -16.88 -18.36 -4.10
C LEU A 490 -15.90 -19.28 -3.37
N VAL A 491 -15.50 -20.40 -3.98
CA VAL A 491 -14.52 -21.31 -3.39
C VAL A 491 -13.22 -20.56 -3.10
N VAL A 492 -12.67 -19.85 -4.09
CA VAL A 492 -11.44 -19.07 -3.91
C VAL A 492 -11.60 -18.03 -2.80
N PHE A 493 -12.72 -17.30 -2.77
CA PHE A 493 -13.00 -16.30 -1.72
C PHE A 493 -13.03 -16.92 -0.31
N PHE A 494 -13.71 -18.06 -0.12
CA PHE A 494 -13.83 -18.73 1.17
C PHE A 494 -12.52 -19.35 1.66
N PHE A 495 -11.60 -19.72 0.76
CA PHE A 495 -10.26 -20.14 1.14
C PHE A 495 -9.34 -18.95 1.43
N LEU A 496 -9.39 -17.92 0.58
CA LEU A 496 -8.45 -16.81 0.61
C LEU A 496 -8.72 -15.86 1.79
N VAL A 497 -9.96 -15.42 1.99
CA VAL A 497 -10.28 -14.39 2.99
C VAL A 497 -9.95 -14.81 4.43
N PRO A 498 -10.30 -16.04 4.89
CA PRO A 498 -9.93 -16.47 6.23
C PRO A 498 -8.42 -16.56 6.44
N ALA A 499 -7.68 -17.08 5.45
CA ALA A 499 -6.22 -17.19 5.50
C ALA A 499 -5.56 -15.81 5.52
N TRP A 500 -5.98 -14.92 4.62
CA TRP A 500 -5.54 -13.53 4.57
C TRP A 500 -5.76 -12.80 5.90
N ARG A 501 -6.99 -12.82 6.41
CA ARG A 501 -7.35 -12.14 7.67
C ARG A 501 -6.53 -12.64 8.85
N ARG A 502 -6.33 -13.96 8.97
CA ARG A 502 -5.64 -14.56 10.12
C ARG A 502 -4.14 -14.36 10.05
N HIS A 503 -3.51 -14.60 8.90
CA HIS A 503 -2.05 -14.71 8.81
C HIS A 503 -1.38 -13.48 8.23
N ILE A 504 -1.94 -12.89 7.17
CA ILE A 504 -1.31 -11.77 6.47
C ILE A 504 -1.71 -10.44 7.12
N LEU A 505 -3.02 -10.19 7.27
CA LEU A 505 -3.52 -8.94 7.85
C LEU A 505 -3.05 -8.74 9.29
N THR A 506 -3.05 -9.80 10.11
CA THR A 506 -2.53 -9.73 11.48
C THR A 506 -1.05 -9.30 11.49
N LYS A 507 -0.22 -9.81 10.58
CA LYS A 507 1.19 -9.41 10.47
C LYS A 507 1.35 -7.97 10.02
N VAL A 508 0.58 -7.54 9.01
CA VAL A 508 0.59 -6.13 8.56
C VAL A 508 0.25 -5.19 9.70
N MET A 509 -0.83 -5.46 10.43
CA MET A 509 -1.23 -4.65 11.59
C MET A 509 -0.16 -4.62 12.68
N ALA A 510 0.50 -5.75 12.94
CA ALA A 510 1.61 -5.82 13.90
C ALA A 510 2.80 -4.97 13.45
N TYR A 511 3.19 -5.02 12.17
CA TYR A 511 4.26 -4.18 11.62
C TYR A 511 3.90 -2.68 11.67
N GLU A 512 2.65 -2.31 11.35
CA GLU A 512 2.19 -0.92 11.45
C GLU A 512 2.30 -0.40 12.89
N GLU A 513 1.88 -1.20 13.87
CA GLU A 513 1.97 -0.85 15.28
C GLU A 513 3.43 -0.72 15.73
N MET A 514 4.32 -1.63 15.30
CA MET A 514 5.76 -1.51 15.58
C MET A 514 6.36 -0.24 14.98
N LYS A 515 6.01 0.12 13.73
CA LYS A 515 6.49 1.34 13.07
C LYS A 515 5.99 2.60 13.79
N LYS A 516 4.72 2.63 14.20
CA LYS A 516 4.14 3.71 15.02
C LYS A 516 4.87 3.85 16.37
N GLN A 517 5.12 2.75 17.07
CA GLN A 517 5.85 2.76 18.35
C GLN A 517 7.28 3.27 18.19
N ARG A 518 8.02 2.79 17.17
CA ARG A 518 9.38 3.26 16.87
C ARG A 518 9.42 4.75 16.55
N ALA A 519 8.47 5.24 15.75
CA ALA A 519 8.35 6.66 15.44
C ALA A 519 8.07 7.50 16.69
N HIS A 520 7.18 7.05 17.58
CA HIS A 520 6.89 7.74 18.84
C HIS A 520 8.10 7.78 19.78
N VAL A 521 8.82 6.66 19.94
CA VAL A 521 10.05 6.60 20.75
C VAL A 521 11.12 7.51 20.18
N SER A 522 11.32 7.52 18.85
CA SER A 522 12.27 8.41 18.18
C SER A 522 11.93 9.89 18.40
N LYS A 523 10.67 10.29 18.20
CA LYS A 523 10.19 11.66 18.48
C LYS A 523 10.42 12.06 19.95
N LYS A 524 10.12 11.16 20.88
CA LYS A 524 10.34 11.39 22.33
C LYS A 524 11.83 11.54 22.66
N ALA A 525 12.69 10.70 22.09
CA ALA A 525 14.14 10.79 22.25
C ALA A 525 14.68 12.11 21.68
N ALA A 526 14.24 12.53 20.50
CA ALA A 526 14.59 13.81 19.89
C ALA A 526 14.14 15.00 20.76
N ARG A 527 12.91 14.96 21.30
CA ARG A 527 12.41 15.99 22.23
C ARG A 527 13.22 16.05 23.52
N ASN A 528 13.56 14.89 24.07
CA ASN A 528 14.38 14.79 25.29
C ASN A 528 15.80 15.31 25.04
N SER A 529 16.44 14.93 23.93
CA SER A 529 17.75 15.45 23.54
C SER A 529 17.72 16.97 23.34
N LYS A 530 16.67 17.51 22.68
CA LYS A 530 16.46 18.96 22.53
C LYS A 530 16.29 19.63 23.91
N ARG A 531 15.51 19.03 24.81
CA ARG A 531 15.30 19.54 26.17
C ARG A 531 16.58 19.50 27.00
N GLU A 532 17.40 18.46 26.89
CA GLU A 532 18.71 18.38 27.54
C GLU A 532 19.68 19.42 26.98
N LYS A 533 19.73 19.61 25.66
CA LYS A 533 20.53 20.67 25.05
C LYS A 533 20.09 22.07 25.52
N ILE A 534 18.79 22.32 25.70
CA ILE A 534 18.27 23.56 26.31
C ILE A 534 18.70 23.65 27.79
N LYS A 535 18.50 22.58 28.56
CA LYS A 535 18.79 22.53 30.01
C LYS A 535 20.27 22.77 30.34
N TYR A 536 21.17 22.24 29.51
CA TYR A 536 22.62 22.40 29.69
C TYR A 536 23.21 23.56 28.87
N GLY A 537 22.37 24.46 28.33
CA GLY A 537 22.84 25.63 27.58
C GLY A 537 23.56 25.32 26.26
N LEU A 538 23.53 24.07 25.79
CA LEU A 538 24.11 23.64 24.50
C LEU A 538 23.29 24.12 23.28
N LEU A 539 22.11 24.70 23.51
CA LEU A 539 21.33 25.47 22.55
C LEU A 539 21.40 26.99 22.80
N ALA A 540 22.35 27.45 23.61
CA ALA A 540 22.71 28.86 23.61
C ALA A 540 23.57 29.15 22.38
N GLU A 541 23.14 30.19 21.67
CA GLU A 541 23.87 30.92 20.65
C GLU A 541 23.76 30.37 19.22
N ALA A 542 22.66 30.77 18.56
CA ALA A 542 22.88 31.64 17.41
C ALA A 542 23.96 32.64 17.82
N SER A 543 25.19 32.46 17.32
CA SER A 543 26.37 33.23 17.69
C SER A 543 25.97 34.66 18.01
N PRO A 544 26.13 35.18 19.26
CA PRO A 544 26.21 36.61 19.40
C PRO A 544 27.34 36.99 18.45
N SER A 545 27.07 37.98 17.60
CA SER A 545 28.13 38.52 16.75
C SER A 545 29.34 38.76 17.64
N PRO A 546 30.54 38.29 17.25
CA PRO A 546 31.73 38.51 18.06
C PRO A 546 31.85 40.00 18.35
N ARG A 547 31.96 40.37 19.62
CA ARG A 547 32.28 41.76 19.97
C ARG A 547 33.77 41.95 19.75
N GLU A 548 34.10 43.01 19.02
CA GLU A 548 35.49 43.45 18.85
C GLU A 548 35.89 44.27 20.06
N LEU A 549 36.85 43.75 20.84
CA LEU A 549 37.31 44.39 22.07
C LEU A 549 38.83 44.53 22.06
N GLN A 550 39.35 45.50 22.81
CA GLN A 550 40.79 45.72 22.90
C GLN A 550 41.37 44.98 24.10
N ILE A 551 42.55 44.39 23.89
CA ILE A 551 43.33 43.78 24.95
C ILE A 551 44.05 44.88 25.75
N THR A 552 43.78 44.94 27.05
CA THR A 552 44.34 45.95 27.96
C THR A 552 45.56 45.46 28.74
N THR A 553 45.76 44.14 28.81
CA THR A 553 46.85 43.49 29.56
C THR A 553 47.62 42.49 28.70
N GLU A 554 48.83 42.11 29.09
CA GLU A 554 49.59 41.15 28.30
C GLU A 554 49.08 39.74 28.57
N VAL A 555 48.57 39.05 27.53
CA VAL A 555 47.92 37.73 27.73
C VAL A 555 48.43 36.70 26.73
N LYS A 556 48.59 35.48 27.21
CA LYS A 556 49.01 34.32 26.42
C LYS A 556 47.79 33.49 26.04
N LEU A 557 47.40 33.53 24.76
CA LEU A 557 46.35 32.68 24.19
C LEU A 557 46.92 31.29 23.90
N PRO A 558 46.40 30.21 24.51
CA PRO A 558 46.78 28.86 24.13
C PRO A 558 46.31 28.56 22.71
N VAL A 559 47.20 28.06 21.85
CA VAL A 559 46.89 27.70 20.46
C VAL A 559 46.92 26.19 20.32
N GLY A 560 45.75 25.54 20.47
CA GLY A 560 45.63 24.09 20.34
C GLY A 560 46.32 23.29 21.45
N GLY A 561 46.06 21.99 21.48
CA GLY A 561 46.41 21.08 22.60
C GLY A 561 47.91 20.78 22.82
N GLY A 562 48.82 21.59 22.27
CA GLY A 562 50.27 21.32 22.23
C GLY A 562 51.15 22.25 23.08
N GLY A 563 50.59 23.07 23.97
CA GLY A 563 51.38 23.96 24.85
C GLY A 563 52.00 25.19 24.17
N GLU A 564 51.66 25.47 22.91
CA GLU A 564 52.03 26.71 22.24
C GLU A 564 51.11 27.87 22.66
N TYR A 565 51.70 29.04 22.92
CA TYR A 565 50.98 30.25 23.30
C TYR A 565 51.25 31.37 22.31
N LEU A 566 50.20 32.10 21.94
CA LEU A 566 50.28 33.33 21.17
C LEU A 566 50.08 34.52 22.09
N THR A 567 50.95 35.51 22.04
CA THR A 567 50.83 36.75 22.83
C THR A 567 50.44 37.88 21.89
N PRO A 568 49.15 38.29 21.81
CA PRO A 568 48.78 39.43 21.00
C PRO A 568 49.34 40.71 21.62
N PRO A 569 49.76 41.71 20.81
CA PRO A 569 50.22 42.99 21.32
C PRO A 569 49.12 43.73 22.08
N LYS A 570 49.48 44.51 23.11
CA LYS A 570 48.53 45.41 23.79
C LYS A 570 47.90 46.39 22.79
N ASN A 571 46.61 46.71 22.99
CA ASN A 571 45.77 47.56 22.14
C ASN A 571 45.32 46.97 20.79
N GLU A 572 45.65 45.72 20.45
CA GLU A 572 45.05 45.05 19.30
C GLU A 572 43.63 44.54 19.58
N THR A 573 42.84 44.46 18.51
CA THR A 573 41.43 44.06 18.56
C THR A 573 41.28 42.55 18.47
N VAL A 574 40.54 41.96 19.40
CA VAL A 574 40.18 40.54 19.39
C VAL A 574 38.67 40.36 19.31
N LYS A 575 38.27 39.26 18.67
CA LYS A 575 36.86 38.85 18.61
C LYS A 575 36.56 37.97 19.81
N VAL A 576 35.59 38.35 20.62
CA VAL A 576 35.26 37.67 21.88
C VAL A 576 33.79 37.22 21.90
N TRP A 577 33.54 36.03 22.44
CA TRP A 577 32.21 35.43 22.62
C TRP A 577 31.93 35.14 24.10
N GLY A 578 30.65 35.18 24.51
CA GLY A 578 30.21 34.78 25.86
C GLY A 578 30.39 35.81 26.99
N LEU A 579 30.31 37.11 26.69
CA LEU A 579 30.46 38.17 27.71
C LEU A 579 29.32 38.23 28.72
N GLU A 580 28.10 37.82 28.35
CA GLU A 580 26.91 37.89 29.20
C GLU A 580 26.70 36.57 29.95
N GLY A 581 26.84 36.60 31.28
CA GLY A 581 26.75 35.42 32.17
C GLY A 581 27.96 35.25 33.09
N SER A 582 27.78 34.56 34.22
CA SER A 582 28.75 34.43 35.33
C SER A 582 29.88 33.43 35.09
N SER A 583 30.67 33.59 34.03
CA SER A 583 31.96 32.91 33.86
C SER A 583 33.10 33.92 33.95
N GLU A 584 34.15 33.61 34.72
CA GLU A 584 35.37 34.44 34.81
C GLU A 584 36.21 34.42 33.51
N TRP A 585 35.85 33.55 32.57
CA TRP A 585 36.56 33.30 31.31
C TRP A 585 35.66 33.55 30.10
N VAL A 586 36.27 34.04 29.01
CA VAL A 586 35.67 34.28 27.70
C VAL A 586 36.49 33.63 26.60
N TRP A 587 35.85 33.20 25.52
CA TRP A 587 36.55 32.68 24.36
C TRP A 587 36.94 33.83 23.43
N ALA A 588 38.23 33.95 23.09
CA ALA A 588 38.75 35.01 22.24
C ALA A 588 39.49 34.44 21.03
N MET A 589 39.40 35.13 19.89
CA MET A 589 40.11 34.77 18.66
C MET A 589 40.90 35.96 18.13
N TYR A 590 42.17 35.69 17.82
CA TYR A 590 43.11 36.64 17.25
C TYR A 590 43.79 36.01 16.03
N ARG A 591 43.69 36.65 14.85
CA ARG A 591 44.24 36.16 13.56
C ARG A 591 43.94 34.67 13.29
N GLY A 592 42.72 34.23 13.55
CA GLY A 592 42.26 32.85 13.27
C GLY A 592 42.69 31.78 14.30
N LYS A 593 43.40 32.16 15.36
CA LYS A 593 43.76 31.27 16.48
C LYS A 593 42.97 31.69 17.72
N GLY A 594 42.36 30.73 18.42
CA GLY A 594 41.44 31.00 19.53
C GLY A 594 41.78 30.25 20.81
N GLY A 595 41.44 30.86 21.95
CA GLY A 595 41.65 30.30 23.29
C GLY A 595 40.85 31.04 24.37
N LEU A 596 40.87 30.50 25.58
CA LEU A 596 40.20 31.10 26.74
C LEU A 596 41.04 32.24 27.33
N LEU A 597 40.39 33.37 27.63
CA LEU A 597 40.96 34.55 28.30
C LEU A 597 40.16 34.91 29.55
N PRO A 598 40.78 35.45 30.62
CA PRO A 598 40.05 36.03 31.73
C PRO A 598 39.25 37.25 31.26
N LYS A 599 38.03 37.46 31.77
CA LYS A 599 37.22 38.66 31.42
C LYS A 599 37.94 39.97 31.77
N SER A 600 38.73 39.99 32.83
CA SER A 600 39.50 41.16 33.27
C SER A 600 40.59 41.62 32.28
N ALA A 601 40.93 40.79 31.29
CA ALA A 601 41.97 41.11 30.32
C ALA A 601 41.49 41.89 29.09
N VAL A 602 40.18 42.12 28.98
CA VAL A 602 39.54 42.67 27.79
C VAL A 602 38.52 43.74 28.19
N GLU A 603 38.62 44.95 27.64
CA GLU A 603 37.65 46.03 27.88
C GLU A 603 37.04 46.53 26.56
N GLN A 604 35.81 47.02 26.68
CA GLN A 604 35.08 47.65 25.58
C GLN A 604 35.64 49.04 25.33
N LYS A 605 35.97 49.33 24.08
CA LYS A 605 36.58 50.59 23.67
C LYS A 605 35.59 51.75 23.73
#